data_AF-A0A535M8P7-F1
#
_entry.id   AF-A0A535M8P7-F1
#
_cell.length_a   1.000
_cell.length_b   1.000
_cell.length_c   1.000
_cell.angle_alpha   90.00
_cell.angle_beta   90.00
_cell.angle_gamma   90.00
#
_symmetry.space_group_name_H-M   'P 1'
#
loop_
_entity.id
_entity.type
_entity.pdbx_description
1 polymer ?
#
loop_
_entity_poly.entity_id
_entity_poly.type
_entity_poly.pdbx_seq_one_letter_code
_entity_poly.pdbx_strand_id
1 'polypeptide(L)'
;MTRQVGEFSALLGDLLPVPDDLLCGALRDLQREVEASPVSRLHVLARRAISLTDVVCWVTLERGNMMRFCRDVDTAVALRQFTVSAKLLPELEPSLSGPPDHIAPQWK
;
A
#
# COMPACT_ATOMS: atom_id res chain seq x y z
N MET A 1 -19.87 -7.14 10.79
CA MET A 1 -18.49 -6.70 11.07
C MET A 1 -17.43 -7.32 10.14
N THR A 2 -17.81 -8.04 9.06
CA THR A 2 -16.88 -8.78 8.18
C THR A 2 -16.53 -8.08 6.87
N ARG A 3 -17.22 -6.98 6.52
CA ARG A 3 -17.04 -6.31 5.21
C ARG A 3 -15.64 -5.70 5.03
N GLN A 4 -15.10 -5.05 6.07
CA GLN A 4 -13.77 -4.43 6.00
C GLN A 4 -12.65 -5.47 5.81
N VAL A 5 -12.76 -6.63 6.46
CA VAL A 5 -11.79 -7.72 6.33
C VAL A 5 -11.84 -8.31 4.92
N GLY A 6 -13.03 -8.54 4.37
CA GLY A 6 -13.20 -9.07 3.01
C GLY A 6 -12.71 -8.10 1.93
N GLU A 7 -13.03 -6.81 2.04
CA GLU A 7 -12.58 -5.78 1.09
C GLU A 7 -11.06 -5.61 1.14
N PHE A 8 -10.47 -5.61 2.34
CA PHE A 8 -9.02 -5.56 2.48
C PHE A 8 -8.34 -6.81 1.90
N SER A 9 -8.86 -8.01 2.19
CA SER A 9 -8.35 -9.25 1.61
C SER A 9 -8.45 -9.25 0.08
N ALA A 10 -9.53 -8.74 -0.50
CA ALA A 10 -9.71 -8.64 -1.95
C ALA A 10 -8.66 -7.73 -2.59
N LEU A 11 -8.41 -6.56 -2.01
CA LEU A 11 -7.38 -5.62 -2.51
C LEU A 11 -5.97 -6.21 -2.45
N LEU A 12 -5.66 -7.02 -1.43
CA LEU A 12 -4.39 -7.78 -1.38
C LEU A 12 -4.34 -8.87 -2.46
N GLY A 13 -5.49 -9.51 -2.74
CA GLY A 13 -5.63 -10.49 -3.82
C GLY A 13 -5.39 -9.90 -5.21
N ASP A 14 -5.79 -8.65 -5.45
CA ASP A 14 -5.61 -7.97 -6.74
C ASP A 14 -4.14 -7.68 -7.06
N LEU A 15 -3.26 -7.65 -6.05
CA LEU A 15 -1.80 -7.57 -6.23
C LEU A 15 -1.20 -8.92 -6.65
N LEU A 16 -1.89 -10.03 -6.44
CA LEU A 16 -1.37 -11.37 -6.75
C LEU A 16 -1.67 -11.82 -8.19
N PRO A 17 -0.82 -12.69 -8.78
CA PRO A 17 0.50 -13.09 -8.29
C PRO A 17 1.54 -12.01 -8.61
N VAL A 18 2.50 -11.77 -7.72
CA VAL A 18 3.63 -10.87 -7.99
C VAL A 18 4.81 -11.61 -8.63
N PRO A 19 5.70 -10.90 -9.36
CA PRO A 19 6.82 -11.52 -10.09
C PRO A 19 7.86 -12.20 -9.19
N ASP A 20 7.84 -11.90 -7.89
CA ASP A 20 8.76 -12.40 -6.89
C ASP A 20 8.05 -13.36 -5.93
N ASP A 21 8.57 -14.57 -5.79
CA ASP A 21 7.94 -15.62 -4.99
C ASP A 21 7.95 -15.31 -3.48
N LEU A 22 8.95 -14.60 -2.98
CA LEU A 22 9.01 -14.18 -1.58
C LEU A 22 7.95 -13.12 -1.30
N LEU A 23 7.80 -12.14 -2.20
CA LEU A 23 6.72 -11.14 -2.11
C LEU A 23 5.34 -11.78 -2.27
N CYS A 24 5.22 -12.78 -3.15
CA CYS A 24 3.98 -13.53 -3.34
C CYS A 24 3.57 -14.27 -2.07
N GLY A 25 4.53 -14.94 -1.41
CA GLY A 25 4.34 -15.57 -0.11
C GLY A 25 3.94 -14.57 0.97
N ALA A 26 4.67 -13.45 1.08
CA ALA A 26 4.39 -12.41 2.07
C ALA A 26 2.99 -11.78 1.91
N LEU A 27 2.55 -11.53 0.67
CA LEU A 27 1.20 -11.02 0.39
C LEU A 27 0.12 -12.04 0.74
N ARG A 28 0.33 -13.32 0.43
CA ARG A 28 -0.61 -14.40 0.78
C ARG A 28 -0.71 -14.59 2.30
N ASP A 29 0.41 -14.53 3.02
CA ASP A 29 0.41 -14.63 4.47
C ASP A 29 -0.28 -13.42 5.10
N LEU A 30 -0.05 -12.22 4.56
CA LEU A 30 -0.75 -11.02 5.00
C LEU A 30 -2.27 -11.13 4.77
N GLN A 31 -2.69 -11.66 3.62
CA GLN A 31 -4.10 -11.90 3.30
C GLN A 31 -4.75 -12.84 4.33
N ARG A 32 -4.08 -13.95 4.66
CA ARG A 32 -4.54 -14.88 5.71
C ARG A 32 -4.58 -14.23 7.09
N GLU A 33 -3.56 -13.44 7.44
CA GLU A 33 -3.51 -12.71 8.71
C GLU A 33 -4.68 -11.71 8.82
N VAL A 34 -5.04 -11.01 7.74
CA VAL A 34 -6.20 -10.10 7.70
C VAL A 34 -7.50 -10.85 7.96
N GLU A 35 -7.69 -12.01 7.32
CA GLU A 35 -8.89 -12.83 7.47
C GLU A 35 -9.02 -13.46 8.87
N ALA A 36 -7.90 -13.82 9.50
CA ALA A 36 -7.87 -14.48 10.79
C ALA A 36 -7.78 -13.53 12.00
N SER A 37 -7.43 -12.25 11.78
CA SER A 37 -7.19 -11.30 12.86
C SER A 37 -8.44 -10.52 13.29
N PRO A 38 -8.52 -10.12 14.57
CA PRO A 38 -9.56 -9.20 15.02
C PRO A 38 -9.37 -7.80 14.40
N VAL A 39 -10.48 -7.07 14.27
CA VAL A 39 -10.53 -5.70 13.70
C VAL A 39 -9.51 -4.75 14.34
N SER A 40 -9.26 -4.91 15.65
CA SER A 40 -8.28 -4.09 16.38
C SER A 40 -6.85 -4.20 15.84
N ARG A 41 -6.49 -5.28 15.13
CA ARG A 41 -5.15 -5.44 14.53
C ARG A 41 -5.05 -4.92 13.09
N LEU A 42 -6.18 -4.53 12.47
CA LEU A 42 -6.20 -4.11 11.07
C LEU A 42 -5.33 -2.88 10.80
N HIS A 43 -5.14 -2.00 11.78
CA HIS A 43 -4.24 -0.84 11.63
C HIS A 43 -2.78 -1.26 11.40
N VAL A 44 -2.29 -2.30 12.11
CA VAL A 44 -0.93 -2.84 11.90
C VAL A 44 -0.82 -3.51 10.54
N LEU A 45 -1.83 -4.32 10.20
CA LEU A 45 -1.87 -5.03 8.93
C LEU A 45 -1.98 -4.07 7.74
N ALA A 46 -2.71 -2.96 7.88
CA ALA A 46 -2.78 -1.88 6.90
C ALA A 46 -1.41 -1.24 6.65
N ARG A 47 -0.64 -0.92 7.70
CA ARG A 47 0.74 -0.39 7.53
C ARG A 47 1.63 -1.37 6.79
N ARG A 48 1.54 -2.65 7.15
CA ARG A 48 2.31 -3.72 6.52
C ARG A 48 1.92 -3.90 5.05
N ALA A 49 0.62 -3.83 4.75
CA ALA A 49 0.10 -3.90 3.38
C ALA A 49 0.64 -2.77 2.51
N ILE A 50 0.52 -1.52 2.95
CA ILE A 50 1.05 -0.36 2.20
C ILE A 50 2.56 -0.53 1.93
N SER A 51 3.33 -0.87 2.97
CA SER A 51 4.78 -1.06 2.82
C SER A 51 5.13 -2.17 1.83
N LEU A 52 4.37 -3.28 1.85
CA LEU A 52 4.61 -4.41 0.97
C LEU A 52 4.20 -4.08 -0.48
N THR A 53 3.10 -3.36 -0.68
CA THR A 53 2.66 -2.89 -1.99
C THR A 53 3.65 -1.91 -2.62
N ASP A 54 4.27 -1.02 -1.83
CA ASP A 54 5.33 -0.12 -2.31
C ASP A 54 6.54 -0.92 -2.85
N VAL A 55 6.96 -1.96 -2.11
CA VAL A 55 8.05 -2.86 -2.55
C VAL A 55 7.67 -3.61 -3.83
N VAL A 56 6.42 -4.07 -3.94
CA VAL A 56 5.91 -4.71 -5.17
C VAL A 56 5.99 -3.76 -6.36
N CYS A 57 5.55 -2.51 -6.20
CA CYS A 57 5.62 -1.52 -7.27
C CYS A 57 7.07 -1.30 -7.72
N TRP A 58 8.02 -1.21 -6.77
CA TRP A 58 9.44 -1.10 -7.07
C TRP A 58 9.99 -2.30 -7.83
N VAL A 59 9.73 -3.53 -7.38
CA VAL A 59 10.21 -4.74 -8.07
C VAL A 59 9.59 -4.87 -9.46
N THR A 60 8.31 -4.53 -9.62
CA THR A 60 7.65 -4.54 -10.93
C THR A 60 8.27 -3.51 -11.88
N LEU A 61 8.60 -2.32 -11.36
CA LEU A 61 9.26 -1.25 -12.12
C LEU A 61 10.68 -1.65 -12.54
N GLU A 62 11.48 -2.20 -11.63
CA GLU A 62 12.84 -2.68 -11.89
C GLU A 62 12.88 -3.78 -12.96
N ARG A 63 11.85 -4.63 -13.01
CA ARG A 63 11.70 -5.66 -14.04
C ARG A 63 11.19 -5.11 -15.38
N GLY A 64 10.90 -3.82 -15.48
CA GLY A 64 10.50 -3.14 -16.71
C GLY A 64 9.07 -3.44 -17.17
N ASN A 65 8.22 -4.03 -16.31
CA ASN A 65 6.84 -4.36 -16.68
C ASN A 65 5.90 -3.17 -16.38
N MET A 66 5.89 -2.17 -17.26
CA MET A 66 5.08 -0.95 -17.06
C MET A 66 3.57 -1.22 -16.95
N MET A 67 3.03 -2.15 -17.75
CA MET A 67 1.61 -2.50 -17.69
C MET A 67 1.23 -3.06 -16.32
N ARG A 68 2.09 -3.92 -15.77
CA ARG A 68 1.89 -4.47 -14.44
C ARG A 68 2.08 -3.41 -13.37
N PHE A 69 3.07 -2.53 -13.53
CA PHE A 69 3.33 -1.44 -12.60
C PHE A 69 2.12 -0.51 -12.47
N CYS A 70 1.51 -0.09 -13.58
CA CYS A 70 0.31 0.74 -13.54
C CYS A 70 -0.83 0.06 -12.77
N ARG A 71 -1.06 -1.24 -13.00
CA ARG A 71 -2.06 -2.00 -12.24
C ARG A 71 -1.71 -2.07 -10.74
N ASP A 72 -0.45 -2.36 -10.40
CA ASP A 72 -0.01 -2.45 -9.01
C ASP A 72 -0.19 -1.10 -8.28
N VAL A 73 0.08 0.02 -8.97
CA VAL A 73 -0.16 1.38 -8.48
C VAL A 73 -1.64 1.67 -8.28
N ASP A 74 -2.51 1.32 -9.24
CA ASP A 74 -3.96 1.51 -9.08
C ASP A 74 -4.50 0.76 -7.86
N THR A 75 -4.04 -0.49 -7.67
CA THR A 75 -4.37 -1.27 -6.48
C THR A 75 -3.78 -0.65 -5.21
N ALA A 76 -2.57 -0.10 -5.24
CA ALA A 76 -1.96 0.62 -4.11
C ALA A 76 -2.79 1.85 -3.72
N VAL A 77 -3.29 2.60 -4.69
CA VAL A 77 -4.16 3.77 -4.48
C VAL A 77 -5.49 3.33 -3.87
N ALA A 78 -6.13 2.28 -4.39
CA ALA A 78 -7.38 1.75 -3.85
C ALA A 78 -7.19 1.27 -2.40
N LEU A 79 -6.09 0.56 -2.12
CA LEU A 79 -5.72 0.12 -0.78
C LEU A 79 -5.51 1.31 0.17
N ARG A 80 -4.80 2.35 -0.28
CA ARG A 80 -4.61 3.60 0.46
C ARG A 80 -5.95 4.24 0.82
N GLN A 81 -6.83 4.44 -0.16
CA GLN A 81 -8.15 5.03 0.03
C GLN A 81 -9.01 4.22 1.01
N PHE A 82 -8.97 2.89 0.90
CA PHE A 82 -9.63 2.01 1.84
C PHE A 82 -9.11 2.21 3.27
N THR A 83 -7.78 2.19 3.47
CA THR A 83 -7.20 2.31 4.82
C THR A 83 -7.50 3.65 5.49
N VAL A 84 -7.54 4.74 4.73
CA VAL A 84 -7.93 6.08 5.21
C VAL A 84 -9.44 6.10 5.53
N SER A 85 -10.28 5.63 4.61
CA SER A 85 -11.74 5.59 4.79
C SER A 85 -12.17 4.72 5.97
N ALA A 86 -11.45 3.62 6.19
CA ALA A 86 -11.66 2.72 7.32
C ALA A 86 -11.04 3.22 8.64
N LYS A 87 -10.41 4.40 8.64
CA LYS A 87 -9.68 4.99 9.79
C LYS A 87 -8.59 4.09 10.36
N LEU A 88 -7.99 3.24 9.50
CA LEU A 88 -6.91 2.34 9.86
C LEU A 88 -5.55 3.05 9.83
N LEU A 89 -5.42 4.01 8.92
CA LEU A 89 -4.26 4.89 8.79
C LEU A 89 -4.74 6.34 8.76
N PRO A 90 -3.92 7.29 9.25
CA PRO A 90 -4.18 8.70 9.01
C PRO A 90 -4.17 8.95 7.51
N GLU A 91 -5.01 9.88 7.07
CA GLU A 91 -4.80 10.54 5.78
C GLU A 91 -3.37 11.08 5.83
N LEU A 92 -2.55 10.71 4.84
CA LEU A 92 -1.24 11.31 4.74
C LEU A 92 -1.58 12.68 4.22
N GLU A 93 -1.74 13.64 5.12
CA GLU A 93 -1.69 15.05 4.79
C GLU A 93 -0.50 15.16 3.84
N PRO A 94 -0.71 15.53 2.55
CA PRO A 94 0.38 15.90 1.70
C PRO A 94 0.94 17.13 2.39
N SER A 95 1.93 16.92 3.24
CA SER A 95 2.75 17.99 3.75
C SER A 95 3.32 18.61 2.49
N LEU A 96 2.70 19.71 2.09
CA LEU A 96 3.38 20.89 1.58
C LEU A 96 4.48 21.26 2.57
N SER A 97 5.47 20.38 2.70
CA SER A 97 6.82 20.77 3.01
C SER A 97 7.31 21.40 1.73
N GLY A 98 6.85 22.63 1.49
CA GLY A 98 7.65 23.56 0.71
C GLY A 98 9.08 23.54 1.27
N PRO A 99 10.10 23.73 0.42
CA PRO A 99 11.47 23.84 0.91
C PRO A 99 11.45 24.89 2.03
N PRO A 100 12.07 24.61 3.18
CA PRO A 100 11.99 25.53 4.28
C PRO A 100 12.55 26.88 3.81
N ASP A 101 11.83 27.97 4.11
CA ASP A 101 12.06 29.34 3.60
C ASP A 101 13.47 29.90 3.86
N HIS A 102 14.36 29.15 4.53
CA HIS A 102 15.77 29.47 4.69
C HIS A 102 16.68 29.06 3.51
N ILE A 103 16.16 28.38 2.49
CA ILE A 103 16.90 28.11 1.23
C ILE A 103 16.20 28.80 0.04
N ALA A 104 16.01 30.12 0.14
CA ALA A 104 15.85 30.91 -1.06
C ALA A 104 17.24 31.06 -1.73
N PRO A 105 17.46 30.58 -2.96
CA PRO A 105 18.62 31.03 -3.73
C PRO A 105 18.45 32.53 -4.00
N GLN A 106 19.41 33.35 -3.57
CA GLN A 106 19.50 34.73 -4.02
C GLN A 106 19.98 34.72 -5.46
N TRP A 107 19.06 34.78 -6.41
CA TRP A 107 19.40 35.08 -7.79
C TRP A 107 19.78 36.57 -7.84
N LYS A 108 21.08 36.85 -7.86
CA LYS A 108 21.65 38.09 -8.41
C LYS A 108 21.84 37.93 -9.90
#